data_AF-A0A4V1TI31-F1
#
_entry.id   AF-A0A4V1TI31-F1
#
_cell.length_a   1.000
_cell.length_b   1.000
_cell.length_c   1.000
_cell.angle_alpha   90.00
_cell.angle_beta   90.00
_cell.angle_gamma   90.00
#
_symmetry.space_group_name_H-M   'P 1'
#
loop_
_entity.id
_entity.type
_entity.pdbx_description
1 polymer ?
#
loop_
_entity_poly.entity_id
_entity_poly.type
_entity_poly.pdbx_seq_one_letter_code
_entity_poly.pdbx_strand_id
1 'polypeptide(L)'
;MSARDGDVEQYRTKYVFLAPDDYDVNVADVMVPEGAQVKLDGQPVTTAPQPISGTAFGVIRLPLGQGNAGAHILESDKPVGLQVMGYGSYTSYQYPGGANLTLIAPPPPDIIID
;
A
#
# COMPACT_ATOMS: atom_id res chain seq x y z
N MET A 1 -29.91 -3.71 0.88
CA MET A 1 -28.66 -4.12 0.18
C MET A 1 -27.65 -3.01 0.37
N SER A 2 -26.71 -3.18 1.30
CA SER A 2 -25.56 -2.29 1.46
C SER A 2 -24.43 -2.93 0.67
N ALA A 3 -24.07 -2.32 -0.46
CA ALA A 3 -22.80 -2.62 -1.10
C ALA A 3 -21.73 -2.26 -0.07
N ARG A 4 -20.98 -3.27 0.38
CA ARG A 4 -19.75 -3.04 1.13
C ARG A 4 -18.74 -2.58 0.08
N ASP A 5 -18.46 -1.28 0.07
CA ASP A 5 -17.44 -0.66 -0.74
C ASP A 5 -16.06 -1.21 -0.32
N GLY A 6 -15.65 -2.32 -0.94
CA GLY A 6 -14.33 -2.93 -0.71
C GLY A 6 -13.16 -2.04 -1.16
N ASP A 7 -13.42 -0.97 -1.90
CA ASP A 7 -12.40 -0.10 -2.48
C ASP A 7 -11.89 0.99 -1.51
N VAL A 8 -12.64 1.37 -0.47
CA VAL A 8 -12.22 2.44 0.47
C VAL A 8 -11.37 1.90 1.62
N GLU A 9 -11.45 0.61 1.93
CA GLU A 9 -10.76 -0.03 3.07
C GLU A 9 -9.27 -0.32 2.83
N GLN A 10 -8.77 -0.16 1.59
CA GLN A 10 -7.36 -0.36 1.28
C GLN A 10 -6.49 0.88 1.54
N TYR A 11 -7.06 2.06 1.72
CA TYR A 11 -6.29 3.26 2.03
C TYR A 11 -5.92 3.26 3.51
N ARG A 12 -4.62 3.27 3.81
CA ARG A 12 -4.11 3.18 5.18
C ARG A 12 -3.13 4.30 5.45
N THR A 13 -2.99 4.63 6.72
CA THR A 13 -1.93 5.53 7.22
C THR A 13 -0.64 4.77 7.51
N LYS A 14 -0.64 3.43 7.44
CA LYS A 14 0.54 2.59 7.65
C LYS A 14 0.51 1.31 6.84
N TYR A 15 1.63 0.98 6.22
CA TYR A 15 1.89 -0.30 5.55
C TYR A 15 3.22 -0.89 6.05
N VAL A 16 3.25 -2.21 6.18
CA VAL A 16 4.49 -3.00 6.28
C VAL A 16 4.49 -3.93 5.07
N PHE A 17 5.54 -3.91 4.26
CA PHE A 17 5.58 -4.61 2.98
C PHE A 17 7.01 -5.03 2.61
N LEU A 18 7.12 -5.93 1.62
CA LEU A 18 8.39 -6.51 1.18
C LEU A 18 8.70 -6.18 -0.28
N ALA A 19 9.87 -5.68 -0.57
CA ALA A 19 10.44 -5.63 -1.91
C ALA A 19 11.66 -6.56 -1.94
N PRO A 20 11.65 -7.66 -2.71
CA PRO A 20 12.79 -8.56 -2.82
C PRO A 20 14.08 -7.83 -3.19
N ASP A 21 15.21 -8.22 -2.62
CA ASP A 21 16.50 -7.54 -2.80
C ASP A 21 17.27 -7.98 -4.06
N ASP A 22 16.73 -8.96 -4.80
CA ASP A 22 17.31 -9.57 -6.01
C ASP A 22 16.77 -9.00 -7.35
N TYR A 23 15.96 -7.95 -7.29
CA TYR A 23 15.46 -7.22 -8.46
C TYR A 23 16.29 -5.96 -8.74
N ASP A 24 16.57 -5.69 -10.02
CA ASP A 24 17.36 -4.54 -10.48
C ASP A 24 16.67 -3.20 -10.13
N VAL A 25 15.34 -3.19 -10.15
CA VAL A 25 14.50 -2.03 -9.83
C VAL A 25 13.37 -2.47 -8.91
N ASN A 26 13.23 -1.78 -7.78
CA ASN A 26 12.08 -1.88 -6.90
C ASN A 26 11.49 -0.49 -6.65
N VAL A 27 10.17 -0.37 -6.76
CA VAL A 27 9.45 0.88 -6.52
C VAL A 27 8.16 0.66 -5.74
N ALA A 28 7.79 1.66 -4.93
CA ALA A 28 6.48 1.83 -4.36
C ALA A 28 5.78 3.03 -5.02
N ASP A 29 4.66 2.77 -5.69
CA ASP A 29 3.74 3.81 -6.13
C ASP A 29 2.75 4.08 -5.01
N VAL A 30 2.81 5.30 -4.48
CA VAL A 30 1.95 5.77 -3.39
C VAL A 30 0.97 6.78 -3.94
N MET A 31 -0.31 6.44 -3.91
CA MET A 31 -1.37 7.37 -4.26
C MET A 31 -1.75 8.18 -3.03
N VAL A 32 -1.56 9.49 -3.12
CA VAL A 32 -1.71 10.42 -1.98
C VAL A 32 -2.79 11.46 -2.27
N PRO A 33 -3.64 11.80 -1.29
CA PRO A 33 -4.46 13.00 -1.40
C PRO A 33 -3.60 14.26 -1.25
N GLU A 34 -4.10 15.39 -1.74
CA GLU A 34 -3.40 16.67 -1.64
C GLU A 34 -2.97 17.01 -0.20
N GLY A 35 -1.72 17.44 -0.06
CA GLY A 35 -1.11 17.82 1.22
C GLY A 35 -0.89 16.68 2.20
N ALA A 36 -0.93 15.40 1.78
CA ALA A 36 -0.49 14.29 2.61
C ALA A 36 1.03 14.34 2.86
N GLN A 37 1.43 14.08 4.10
CA GLN A 37 2.81 13.88 4.50
C GLN A 37 3.08 12.38 4.57
N VAL A 38 4.10 11.93 3.87
CA VAL A 38 4.47 10.51 3.78
C VAL A 38 5.89 10.32 4.31
N LYS A 39 6.11 9.20 5.00
CA LYS A 39 7.43 8.72 5.40
C LYS A 39 7.65 7.32 4.87
N LEU A 40 8.86 7.06 4.40
CA LEU A 40 9.34 5.73 4.04
C LEU A 40 10.52 5.39 4.95
N ASP A 41 10.43 4.27 5.67
CA ASP A 41 11.46 3.79 6.60
C ASP A 41 11.88 4.85 7.63
N GLY A 42 10.89 5.59 8.13
CA GLY A 42 11.05 6.68 9.10
C GLY A 42 11.54 8.00 8.50
N GLN A 43 11.93 8.04 7.22
CA GLN A 43 12.41 9.24 6.54
C GLN A 43 11.27 9.97 5.81
N PRO A 44 11.16 11.30 5.93
CA PRO A 44 10.18 12.07 5.17
C PRO A 44 10.39 11.93 3.65
N VAL A 45 9.30 11.68 2.94
CA VAL A 45 9.27 11.71 1.48
C VAL A 45 9.21 13.17 1.03
N THR A 46 10.22 13.62 0.28
CA THR A 46 10.31 14.99 -0.24
C THR A 46 9.94 15.11 -1.72
N THR A 47 9.80 13.98 -2.42
CA THR A 47 9.37 13.92 -3.81
C THR A 47 7.93 14.44 -3.94
N ALA A 48 7.73 15.45 -4.78
CA ALA A 48 6.40 15.98 -5.05
C ALA A 48 5.53 14.94 -5.78
N PRO A 49 4.24 14.80 -5.43
CA PRO A 49 3.31 13.92 -6.15
C PRO A 49 3.09 14.40 -7.58
N GLN A 50 3.04 13.46 -8.54
CA GLN A 50 2.54 13.73 -9.88
C GLN A 50 1.01 13.79 -9.84
N PRO A 51 0.38 14.94 -10.14
CA PRO A 51 -1.07 15.10 -9.98
C PRO A 51 -1.85 14.26 -10.98
N ILE A 52 -2.98 13.69 -10.54
CA ILE A 52 -3.95 13.02 -11.41
C ILE A 52 -5.03 14.05 -11.78
N SER A 53 -5.02 14.46 -13.06
CA SER A 53 -5.94 15.48 -13.58
C SER A 53 -7.41 15.16 -13.29
N GLY A 54 -8.15 16.16 -12.80
CA GLY A 54 -9.56 16.01 -12.43
C GLY A 54 -9.82 15.38 -11.06
N THR A 55 -8.78 15.13 -10.25
CA THR A 55 -8.91 14.56 -8.89
C THR A 55 -8.12 15.36 -7.87
N ALA A 56 -8.36 15.12 -6.58
CA ALA A 56 -7.55 15.65 -5.47
C ALA A 56 -6.37 14.74 -5.09
N PHE A 57 -5.96 13.84 -5.98
CA PHE A 57 -4.92 12.85 -5.75
C PHE A 57 -3.71 13.07 -6.65
N GLY A 58 -2.56 12.59 -6.20
CA GLY A 58 -1.35 12.44 -6.99
C GLY A 58 -0.65 11.11 -6.69
N VAL A 59 0.32 10.75 -7.52
CA VAL A 59 1.14 9.55 -7.33
C VAL A 59 2.58 9.95 -7.05
N ILE A 60 3.15 9.40 -5.97
CA ILE A 60 4.58 9.47 -5.69
C ILE A 60 5.19 8.12 -6.03
N ARG A 61 6.16 8.08 -6.94
CA ARG A 61 6.95 6.88 -7.22
C ARG A 61 8.24 6.90 -6.40
N LEU A 62 8.36 5.97 -5.46
CA LEU A 62 9.47 5.87 -4.52
C LEU A 62 10.37 4.69 -4.89
N PRO A 63 11.65 4.92 -5.23
CA PRO A 63 12.63 3.84 -5.30
C PRO A 63 12.80 3.18 -3.92
N LEU A 64 12.86 1.85 -3.90
CA LEU A 64 13.05 1.06 -2.70
C LEU A 64 14.48 0.53 -2.65
N GLY A 65 15.18 0.79 -1.54
CA GLY A 65 16.51 0.24 -1.30
C GLY A 65 16.45 -1.16 -0.69
N GLN A 66 17.58 -1.87 -0.71
CA GLN A 66 17.69 -3.23 -0.15
C GLN A 66 17.75 -3.27 1.40
N GLY A 67 17.60 -2.12 2.08
CA GLY A 67 17.68 -2.02 3.54
C GLY A 67 16.69 -2.95 4.24
N ASN A 68 17.07 -3.46 5.42
CA ASN A 68 16.25 -4.39 6.22
C ASN A 68 15.79 -5.66 5.49
N ALA A 69 16.64 -6.23 4.62
CA ALA A 69 16.33 -7.42 3.83
C ALA A 69 15.04 -7.27 3.00
N GLY A 70 14.86 -6.09 2.40
CA GLY A 70 13.71 -5.77 1.55
C GLY A 70 12.44 -5.39 2.32
N ALA A 71 12.48 -5.33 3.66
CA ALA A 71 11.34 -4.92 4.47
C ALA A 71 11.24 -3.40 4.59
N HIS A 72 10.04 -2.88 4.30
CA HIS A 72 9.76 -1.45 4.33
C HIS A 72 8.54 -1.11 5.18
N ILE A 73 8.56 0.11 5.73
CA ILE A 73 7.42 0.70 6.43
C ILE A 73 7.06 2.03 5.76
N LEU A 74 5.84 2.12 5.24
CA LEU A 74 5.26 3.37 4.75
C LEU A 74 4.31 3.93 5.81
N GLU A 75 4.45 5.20 6.16
CA GLU A 75 3.56 5.89 7.09
C GLU A 75 3.07 7.19 6.47
N SER A 76 1.82 7.58 6.75
CA SER A 76 1.25 8.85 6.30
C SER A 76 0.27 9.41 7.33
N ASP A 77 0.16 10.74 7.35
CA ASP A 77 -0.82 11.48 8.17
C ASP A 77 -2.25 11.40 7.61
N LYS A 78 -2.41 10.98 6.35
CA LYS A 78 -3.71 10.76 5.69
C LYS A 78 -3.78 9.33 5.12
N PRO A 79 -4.97 8.77 4.88
CA PRO A 79 -5.09 7.51 4.17
C PRO A 79 -4.52 7.62 2.75
N VAL A 80 -3.58 6.74 2.40
CA VAL A 80 -2.94 6.66 1.07
C VAL A 80 -3.13 5.26 0.49
N GLY A 81 -3.03 5.11 -0.83
CA GLY A 81 -2.97 3.80 -1.49
C GLY A 81 -1.53 3.39 -1.79
N LEU A 82 -1.23 2.08 -1.82
CA LEU A 82 0.11 1.55 -2.09
C LEU A 82 0.07 0.45 -3.15
N GLN A 83 0.95 0.54 -4.14
CA GLN A 83 1.28 -0.53 -5.07
C GLN A 83 2.79 -0.74 -5.09
N VAL A 84 3.24 -1.98 -4.92
CA VAL A 84 4.66 -2.33 -4.92
C VAL A 84 4.96 -3.07 -6.22
N MET A 85 6.05 -2.70 -6.89
CA MET A 85 6.48 -3.28 -8.15
C MET A 85 7.99 -3.46 -8.19
N GLY A 86 8.44 -4.46 -8.95
CA GLY A 86 9.85 -4.59 -9.29
C GLY A 86 10.07 -5.26 -10.64
N TYR A 87 11.24 -4.97 -11.22
CA TYR A 87 11.69 -5.47 -12.51
C TYR A 87 13.11 -5.98 -12.40
N GLY A 88 13.33 -7.20 -12.89
CA GLY A 88 14.65 -7.78 -13.11
C GLY A 88 14.79 -8.20 -14.57
N SER A 89 15.98 -8.64 -14.95
CA SER A 89 16.31 -8.97 -16.35
C SER A 89 15.37 -9.99 -17.03
N TYR A 90 14.70 -10.86 -16.27
CA TYR A 90 13.83 -11.93 -16.81
C TYR A 90 12.46 -12.05 -16.12
N THR A 91 12.18 -11.20 -15.13
CA THR A 91 11.01 -11.35 -14.26
C THR A 91 10.53 -9.99 -13.75
N SER A 92 9.26 -9.91 -13.41
CA SER A 92 8.66 -8.76 -12.74
C SER A 92 7.65 -9.22 -11.70
N TYR A 93 7.40 -8.38 -10.71
CA TYR A 93 6.34 -8.60 -9.74
C TYR A 93 5.56 -7.32 -9.51
N GLN A 94 4.30 -7.47 -9.11
CA GLN A 94 3.45 -6.38 -8.66
C GLN A 94 2.42 -6.90 -7.66
N TYR A 95 2.18 -6.16 -6.59
CA TYR A 95 1.07 -6.43 -5.68
C TYR A 95 0.53 -5.14 -5.02
N PRO A 96 -0.77 -5.10 -4.66
CA PRO A 96 -1.31 -4.00 -3.89
C PRO A 96 -0.93 -4.13 -2.40
N GLY A 97 -0.60 -3.02 -1.77
CA GLY A 97 -0.40 -2.97 -0.32
C GLY A 97 -1.74 -3.04 0.43
N GLY A 98 -1.70 -3.54 1.67
CA GLY A 98 -2.85 -3.40 2.59
C GLY A 98 -3.87 -4.53 2.56
N ALA A 99 -3.51 -5.72 2.06
CA ALA A 99 -4.27 -6.95 2.25
C ALA A 99 -4.38 -7.26 3.75
N ASN A 100 -5.48 -6.85 4.38
CA ASN A 100 -5.80 -7.15 5.76
C ASN A 100 -7.17 -7.82 5.80
N LEU A 101 -7.27 -8.96 6.48
CA LEU A 101 -8.52 -9.68 6.68
C LEU A 101 -9.15 -9.15 7.97
N THR A 102 -10.16 -8.30 7.84
CA THR A 102 -11.07 -7.97 8.94
C THR A 102 -12.22 -8.97 8.97
N LEU A 103 -12.66 -9.36 10.17
CA LEU A 103 -13.82 -10.24 10.30
C LEU A 103 -15.08 -9.46 9.86
N ILE A 104 -15.62 -9.76 8.68
CA ILE A 104 -16.81 -9.08 8.13
C ILE A 104 -18.16 -9.67 8.59
N ALA A 105 -18.12 -10.85 9.23
CA ALA A 105 -19.28 -11.50 9.81
C ALA A 105 -18.85 -12.46 10.94
N PRO A 106 -19.62 -12.55 12.05
CA PRO A 106 -19.43 -13.61 13.04
C PRO A 106 -19.71 -14.99 12.41
N PRO A 107 -19.08 -16.07 12.92
CA PRO A 107 -19.41 -17.42 12.49
C PRO A 107 -20.90 -17.73 12.73
N PRO A 108 -21.53 -18.59 11.90
CA PRO A 108 -22.89 -19.07 12.17
C PRO A 108 -22.97 -19.67 13.58
N PRO A 109 -24.09 -19.45 14.31
CA PRO A 109 -24.26 -20.09 15.61
C PRO A 109 -24.27 -21.62 15.46
N ASP A 110 -23.67 -22.31 16.43
CA ASP A 110 -23.69 -23.77 16.47
C ASP A 110 -25.14 -24.27 16.56
N ILE A 111 -25.49 -25.23 15.70
CA ILE A 111 -26.75 -25.97 15.84
C ILE A 111 -26.53 -27.01 16.94
N ILE A 112 -27.06 -26.73 18.12
CA ILE A 112 -27.23 -27.73 19.18
C ILE A 112 -28.48 -28.53 18.81
N ILE A 113 -28.31 -29.78 18.40
CA ILE A 113 -29.42 -30.75 18.32
C ILE A 113 -29.58 -31.33 19.72
N ASP A 114 -30.74 -31.15 20.35
CA ASP A 114 -31.10 -31.83 21.61
C ASP A 114 -31.60 -33.27 21.38
#